data_AF-A0A386H967-F1
#
_entry.id   AF-A0A386H967-F1
#
_cell.length_a   1.000
_cell.length_b   1.000
_cell.length_c   1.000
_cell.angle_alpha   90.00
_cell.angle_beta   90.00
_cell.angle_gamma   90.00
#
_symmetry.space_group_name_H-M   'P 1'
#
loop_
_entity.id
_entity.type
_entity.pdbx_description
1 polymer ?
#
loop_
_entity_poly.entity_id
_entity_poly.type
_entity_poly.pdbx_seq_one_letter_code
_entity_poly.pdbx_strand_id
1 'polypeptide(L)'
;MFIRCMVIAVLVANAMTQAVNDPSTDDGTMGELDKILTNRAVMRRILSCVLVESKCDPGSAFLKMLAPQVLGQLCRKCPPPEDKAIQRTFTYLQKNYPIEWKKLITLYPPIKNKQVKILESK
;
A
#
# COMPACT_ATOMS: atom_id res chain seq x y z
N MET A 1 -38.00 13.27 -31.91
CA MET A 1 -36.63 13.56 -31.46
C MET A 1 -36.60 13.87 -29.95
N PHE A 2 -37.15 12.98 -29.11
CA PHE A 2 -37.11 13.07 -27.63
C PHE A 2 -37.02 11.68 -26.95
N ILE A 3 -37.29 10.59 -27.69
CA ILE A 3 -37.39 9.23 -27.15
C ILE A 3 -36.04 8.47 -27.24
N ARG A 4 -35.03 9.02 -27.93
CA ARG A 4 -33.68 8.43 -28.02
C ARG A 4 -32.72 8.86 -26.92
N CYS A 5 -33.08 9.85 -26.09
CA CYS A 5 -32.26 10.26 -24.95
C CYS A 5 -32.61 9.51 -23.64
N MET A 6 -33.81 8.91 -23.53
CA MET A 6 -34.22 8.22 -22.30
C MET A 6 -33.72 6.78 -22.20
N VAL A 7 -33.42 6.10 -23.32
CA VAL A 7 -32.99 4.68 -23.29
C VAL A 7 -31.51 4.54 -22.88
N ILE A 8 -30.72 5.61 -22.97
CA ILE A 8 -29.30 5.59 -22.57
C ILE A 8 -29.14 5.81 -21.05
N ALA A 9 -30.15 6.33 -20.36
CA ALA A 9 -30.09 6.62 -18.93
C ALA A 9 -30.37 5.41 -18.01
N VAL A 10 -30.86 4.28 -18.54
CA VAL A 10 -31.24 3.10 -17.73
C VAL A 10 -30.13 2.04 -17.63
N LEU A 11 -29.05 2.17 -18.42
CA LEU A 11 -27.92 1.23 -18.37
C LEU A 11 -26.85 1.57 -17.33
N VAL A 12 -27.01 2.66 -16.58
CA VAL A 12 -26.14 3.01 -15.44
C VAL A 12 -26.90 2.84 -14.13
N ALA A 13 -27.62 1.72 -13.99
CA ALA A 13 -27.99 1.20 -12.69
C ALA A 13 -26.73 0.61 -12.03
N ASN A 14 -25.91 1.53 -11.56
CA ASN A 14 -24.95 1.42 -10.46
C ASN A 14 -24.81 0.01 -9.89
N ALA A 15 -23.84 -0.74 -10.44
CA ALA A 15 -23.10 -1.74 -9.70
C ALA A 15 -22.32 -1.03 -8.59
N MET A 16 -22.98 -0.69 -7.48
CA MET A 16 -22.33 -0.13 -6.29
C MET A 16 -22.93 -0.76 -5.04
N THR A 17 -22.52 -1.99 -4.77
CA THR A 17 -22.36 -2.52 -3.41
C THR A 17 -21.37 -3.67 -3.49
N GLN A 18 -20.11 -3.35 -3.79
CA GLN A 18 -19.05 -4.16 -3.22
C GLN A 18 -18.95 -3.69 -1.77
N ALA A 19 -19.71 -4.34 -0.89
CA ALA A 19 -19.29 -4.41 0.49
C ALA A 19 -17.91 -5.07 0.45
N VAL A 20 -16.85 -4.28 0.68
CA VAL A 20 -15.57 -4.83 1.09
C VAL A 20 -15.84 -5.44 2.46
N ASN A 21 -16.30 -6.68 2.42
CA ASN A 21 -16.23 -7.57 3.56
C ASN A 21 -14.73 -7.65 3.82
N ASP A 22 -14.27 -7.09 4.94
CA ASP A 22 -12.94 -7.35 5.47
C ASP A 22 -13.06 -8.56 6.38
N PRO A 23 -12.92 -9.80 5.86
CA PRO A 23 -12.69 -10.93 6.73
C PRO A 23 -11.25 -10.79 7.22
N SER A 24 -11.10 -10.12 8.35
CA SER A 24 -10.03 -10.43 9.29
C SER A 24 -10.26 -11.86 9.82
N THR A 25 -10.13 -12.85 8.95
CA THR A 25 -10.14 -14.28 9.30
C THR A 25 -8.70 -14.71 9.49
N ASP A 26 -8.23 -14.58 10.72
CA ASP A 26 -7.12 -15.36 11.27
C ASP A 26 -7.64 -16.79 11.56
N ASP A 27 -7.91 -17.54 10.49
CA ASP A 27 -8.21 -18.97 10.52
C ASP A 27 -7.05 -19.68 9.83
N GLY A 28 -6.06 -20.16 10.60
CA GLY A 28 -5.15 -21.28 10.27
C GLY A 28 -4.41 -21.28 8.93
N THR A 29 -4.60 -20.25 8.11
CA THR A 29 -4.21 -20.09 6.72
C THR A 29 -3.39 -18.82 6.64
N MET A 30 -2.32 -18.85 5.84
CA MET A 30 -1.47 -17.68 5.65
C MET A 30 -2.35 -16.52 5.16
N GLY A 31 -2.36 -15.41 5.90
CA GLY A 31 -3.08 -14.20 5.49
C GLY A 31 -2.60 -13.72 4.13
N GLU A 32 -3.43 -12.99 3.39
CA GLU A 32 -3.11 -12.53 2.04
C GLU A 32 -1.79 -11.71 2.01
N LEU A 33 -1.54 -10.94 3.07
CA LEU A 33 -0.27 -10.26 3.29
C LEU A 33 0.92 -11.24 3.36
N ASP A 34 0.81 -12.31 4.13
CA ASP A 34 1.88 -13.28 4.32
C ASP A 34 2.19 -14.05 3.03
N LYS A 35 1.17 -14.32 2.20
CA LYS A 35 1.37 -14.90 0.86
C LYS A 35 2.22 -14.00 -0.03
N ILE A 36 1.98 -12.68 0.01
CA ILE A 36 2.77 -11.71 -0.75
C ILE A 36 4.20 -11.63 -0.19
N LEU A 37 4.35 -11.51 1.14
CA LEU A 37 5.65 -11.38 1.80
C LEU A 37 6.53 -12.62 1.60
N THR A 38 5.95 -13.82 1.66
CA THR A 38 6.70 -15.08 1.48
C THR A 38 7.05 -15.35 0.02
N ASN A 39 6.37 -14.73 -0.95
CA ASN A 39 6.70 -14.85 -2.36
C ASN A 39 7.90 -13.98 -2.73
N ARG A 40 9.08 -14.59 -2.72
CA ARG A 40 10.36 -13.90 -3.03
C ARG A 40 10.38 -13.23 -4.41
N ALA A 41 9.74 -13.81 -5.41
CA ALA A 41 9.72 -13.24 -6.77
C ALA A 41 8.88 -11.96 -6.82
N VAL A 42 7.72 -11.96 -6.17
CA VAL A 42 6.84 -10.79 -6.04
C VAL A 42 7.53 -9.70 -5.21
N MET A 43 8.08 -10.06 -4.05
CA MET A 43 8.78 -9.10 -3.18
C MET A 43 9.95 -8.43 -3.88
N ARG A 44 10.75 -9.15 -4.67
CA ARG A 44 11.84 -8.53 -5.44
C ARG A 44 11.33 -7.51 -6.46
N ARG A 45 10.25 -7.81 -7.19
CA ARG A 45 9.65 -6.87 -8.15
C ARG A 45 9.12 -5.62 -7.46
N ILE A 46 8.42 -5.80 -6.34
CA ILE A 46 7.92 -4.69 -5.51
C ILE A 46 9.09 -3.84 -5.01
N LEU A 47 10.12 -4.46 -4.42
CA LEU A 47 11.27 -3.75 -3.89
C LEU A 47 12.03 -2.99 -4.97
N SER A 48 12.31 -3.61 -6.13
CA SER A 48 12.98 -2.91 -7.24
C SER A 48 12.15 -1.74 -7.79
N CYS A 49 10.82 -1.87 -7.82
CA CYS A 49 9.91 -0.76 -8.17
C CYS A 49 10.02 0.41 -7.16
N VAL A 50 9.90 0.11 -5.87
CA VAL A 50 9.92 1.12 -4.80
C VAL A 50 11.31 1.75 -4.68
N LEU A 51 12.38 1.00 -4.93
CA LEU A 51 13.75 1.50 -5.00
C LEU A 51 14.08 2.26 -6.29
N VAL A 52 13.14 2.37 -7.22
CA VAL A 52 13.33 3.04 -8.53
C VAL A 52 14.41 2.37 -9.39
N GLU A 53 14.68 1.08 -9.14
CA GLU A 53 15.59 0.25 -9.95
C GLU A 53 14.89 -0.32 -11.19
N SER A 54 13.55 -0.47 -11.14
CA SER A 54 12.74 -0.98 -12.25
C SER A 54 11.40 -0.26 -12.38
N LYS A 55 10.72 -0.48 -13.52
CA LYS A 55 9.32 -0.07 -13.69
C LYS A 55 8.44 -0.83 -12.70
N CYS A 56 7.43 -0.15 -12.17
CA CYS A 56 6.42 -0.75 -11.31
C CYS A 56 5.35 -1.47 -12.12
N ASP A 57 4.88 -2.61 -11.60
CA ASP A 57 3.69 -3.25 -12.12
C ASP A 57 2.47 -2.36 -11.82
N PRO A 58 1.42 -2.35 -12.67
CA PRO A 58 0.23 -1.53 -12.43
C PRO A 58 -0.40 -1.76 -11.04
N GLY A 59 -0.35 -3.01 -10.56
CA GLY A 59 -0.84 -3.38 -9.23
C GLY A 59 0.07 -3.00 -8.06
N SER A 60 1.33 -2.60 -8.28
CA SER A 60 2.29 -2.24 -7.22
C SER A 60 2.78 -0.79 -7.31
N ALA A 61 2.39 -0.05 -8.34
CA ALA A 61 2.78 1.36 -8.53
C ALA A 61 2.35 2.26 -7.37
N PHE A 62 1.23 1.96 -6.72
CA PHE A 62 0.76 2.70 -5.55
C PHE A 62 1.73 2.60 -4.37
N LEU A 63 2.46 1.49 -4.22
CA LEU A 63 3.43 1.30 -3.12
C LEU A 63 4.57 2.30 -3.21
N LYS A 64 5.04 2.62 -4.42
CA LYS A 64 6.05 3.65 -4.64
C LYS A 64 5.54 5.05 -4.26
N MET A 65 4.26 5.34 -4.50
CA MET A 65 3.63 6.60 -4.13
C MET A 65 3.44 6.73 -2.61
N LEU A 66 3.09 5.62 -1.94
CA LEU A 66 2.86 5.59 -0.50
C LEU A 66 4.15 5.44 0.32
N ALA A 67 5.23 4.92 -0.28
CA ALA A 67 6.53 4.74 0.38
C ALA A 67 6.99 5.96 1.22
N PRO A 68 6.97 7.22 0.70
CA PRO A 68 7.36 8.38 1.50
C PRO A 68 6.43 8.66 2.69
N GLN A 69 5.15 8.31 2.61
CA GLN A 69 4.21 8.49 3.73
C GLN A 69 4.43 7.40 4.79
N VAL A 70 4.55 6.15 4.36
CA VAL A 70 4.64 4.99 5.24
C VAL A 70 6.02 4.90 5.92
N LEU A 71 7.11 5.05 5.16
CA LEU A 71 8.48 5.03 5.69
C LEU A 71 8.90 6.38 6.29
N GLY A 72 8.46 7.49 5.68
CA GLY A 72 8.85 8.84 6.10
C GLY A 72 8.07 9.34 7.32
N GLN A 73 6.78 9.01 7.44
CA GLN A 73 5.93 9.54 8.51
C GLN A 73 5.44 8.46 9.49
N LEU A 74 5.93 7.23 9.40
CA LEU A 74 5.50 6.10 10.25
C LEU A 74 3.96 5.97 10.31
N CYS A 75 3.28 6.23 9.19
CA CYS A 75 1.83 6.03 9.05
C CYS A 75 0.96 6.69 10.14
N ARG A 76 1.28 7.93 10.57
CA ARG A 76 0.53 8.65 11.65
C ARG A 76 -1.00 8.72 11.47
N LYS A 77 -1.51 8.58 10.25
CA LYS A 77 -2.93 8.71 9.89
C LYS A 77 -3.58 7.38 9.48
N CYS A 78 -2.88 6.26 9.63
CA CYS A 78 -3.37 4.97 9.15
C CYS A 78 -4.27 4.30 10.21
N PRO A 79 -5.35 3.63 9.79
CA PRO A 79 -6.23 2.92 10.71
C PRO A 79 -5.49 1.74 11.39
N PRO A 80 -5.91 1.33 12.60
CA PRO A 80 -5.23 0.29 13.39
C PRO A 80 -4.92 -1.05 12.67
N PRO A 81 -5.78 -1.61 11.79
CA PRO A 81 -5.44 -2.84 11.07
C PRO A 81 -4.30 -2.65 10.06
N GLU A 82 -4.26 -1.51 9.38
CA GLU A 82 -3.21 -1.19 8.39
C GLU A 82 -1.86 -0.96 9.08
N ASP A 83 -1.83 -0.30 10.23
CA ASP A 83 -0.60 -0.09 11.00
C ASP A 83 0.06 -1.42 11.40
N LYS A 84 -0.74 -2.39 11.88
CA LYS A 84 -0.23 -3.74 12.18
C LYS A 84 0.34 -4.44 10.94
N ALA A 85 -0.31 -4.33 9.79
CA ALA A 85 0.17 -4.91 8.54
C ALA A 85 1.50 -4.29 8.09
N ILE A 86 1.65 -2.98 8.27
CA ILE A 86 2.87 -2.23 7.95
C ILE A 86 4.01 -2.64 8.88
N GLN A 87 3.78 -2.69 10.18
CA GLN A 87 4.78 -3.13 11.16
C GLN A 87 5.26 -4.56 10.89
N ARG A 88 4.35 -5.47 10.53
CA ARG A 88 4.69 -6.84 10.12
C ARG A 88 5.55 -6.85 8.86
N THR A 89 5.15 -6.07 7.84
CA THR A 89 5.90 -5.94 6.59
C THR A 89 7.32 -5.42 6.84
N PHE A 90 7.47 -4.37 7.66
CA PHE A 90 8.78 -3.82 7.99
C PHE A 90 9.67 -4.80 8.74
N THR A 91 9.11 -5.49 9.74
CA THR A 91 9.83 -6.53 10.49
C THR A 91 10.30 -7.63 9.55
N TYR A 92 9.45 -8.05 8.62
CA TYR A 92 9.79 -9.07 7.63
C TYR A 92 10.88 -8.59 6.65
N LEU A 93 10.79 -7.35 6.15
CA LEU A 93 11.80 -6.75 5.27
C LEU A 93 13.16 -6.63 5.97
N GLN A 94 13.19 -6.17 7.22
CA GLN A 94 14.42 -6.05 7.99
C GLN A 94 15.13 -7.39 8.18
N LYS A 95 14.36 -8.46 8.40
CA LYS A 95 14.88 -9.82 8.62
C LYS A 95 15.33 -10.49 7.33
N ASN A 96 14.53 -10.38 6.26
CA ASN A 96 14.73 -11.17 5.03
C ASN A 96 15.38 -10.39 3.88
N TYR A 97 15.30 -9.06 3.89
CA TYR A 97 15.79 -8.15 2.85
C TYR A 97 16.58 -6.97 3.45
N PRO A 98 17.63 -7.23 4.27
CA PRO A 98 18.32 -6.17 5.00
C PRO A 98 19.05 -5.17 4.08
N ILE A 99 19.46 -5.60 2.88
CA ILE A 99 20.16 -4.74 1.92
C ILE A 99 19.18 -3.77 1.28
N GLU A 100 18.05 -4.29 0.80
CA GLU A 100 16.97 -3.52 0.22
C GLU A 100 16.34 -2.59 1.26
N TRP A 101 16.18 -3.05 2.50
CA TRP A 101 15.73 -2.22 3.62
C TRP A 101 16.65 -1.01 3.84
N LYS A 102 17.98 -1.20 3.83
CA LYS A 102 18.94 -0.09 3.94
C LYS A 102 18.83 0.90 2.79
N LYS A 103 18.61 0.42 1.56
CA LYS A 103 18.37 1.29 0.40
C LYS A 103 17.05 2.06 0.56
N LEU A 104 15.99 1.40 1.03
CA LEU A 104 14.67 2.02 1.25
C LEU A 104 14.74 3.17 2.26
N ILE A 105 15.37 2.97 3.42
CA ILE A 105 15.52 4.04 4.43
C ILE A 105 16.44 5.17 3.97
N THR A 106 17.35 4.89 3.04
CA THR A 106 18.23 5.91 2.44
C THR A 106 17.44 6.75 1.41
N LEU A 107 16.60 6.09 0.62
CA LEU A 107 15.77 6.73 -0.40
C LEU A 107 14.58 7.49 0.21
N TYR A 108 13.99 6.93 1.27
CA TYR A 108 12.84 7.47 1.99
C TYR A 108 13.17 7.61 3.49
N PRO A 109 13.99 8.60 3.87
CA PRO A 109 14.41 8.76 5.26
C PRO A 109 13.22 9.12 6.16
N PRO A 110 13.17 8.56 7.40
CA PRO A 110 12.13 8.92 8.36
C PRO A 110 12.25 10.40 8.75
N ILE A 111 11.12 11.10 8.70
CA ILE A 111 11.02 12.50 9.11
C ILE A 111 11.11 12.53 10.63
N LYS A 112 12.21 13.09 11.15
CA LYS A 112 12.35 13.32 12.59
C LYS A 112 11.27 14.32 13.03
N ASN A 113 10.57 14.00 14.11
CA ASN A 113 9.37 14.70 14.62
C ASN A 113 9.44 16.23 14.70
N LYS A 114 10.64 16.83 14.69
CA LYS A 114 10.82 18.29 14.65
C LYS A 114 10.27 18.95 13.36
N GLN A 115 10.23 18.22 12.24
CA GLN A 115 9.80 18.73 10.92
C GLN A 115 8.31 18.54 10.64
N VAL A 116 7.63 17.60 11.32
CA VAL A 116 6.21 17.30 11.04
C VAL A 116 5.27 18.40 11.56
N LYS A 117 5.70 19.18 12.55
CA LYS A 117 4.92 20.28 13.13
C LYS A 117 4.60 21.41 12.13
N ILE A 118 5.30 21.47 10.99
CA ILE A 118 5.13 22.50 9.94
C ILE A 118 4.13 22.06 8.86
N LEU A 119 3.93 20.75 8.66
CA LEU A 119 3.08 20.19 7.60
C LEU A 119 1.63 19.97 8.04
N GLU A 120 1.36 19.97 9.35
CA GLU A 120 -0.01 19.85 9.90
C GLU A 120 -0.61 21.20 10.32
N SER A 121 0.09 22.31 10.10
CA SER A 121 -0.34 23.66 10.49
C SER A 121 -0.70 24.57 9.31
N LYS A 122 -1.02 24.03 8.13
CA LYS A 122 -1.50 24.80 6.98
C LYS A 122 -2.78 24.21 6.41
#